data_AF-A0A8H6WD14-F1
#
_entry.id   AF-A0A8H6WD14-F1
#
_cell.length_a   1.000
_cell.length_b   1.000
_cell.length_c   1.000
_cell.angle_alpha   90.00
_cell.angle_beta   90.00
_cell.angle_gamma   90.00
#
_symmetry.space_group_name_H-M   'P 1'
#
loop_
_entity.id
_entity.type
_entity.pdbx_description
1 polymer ?
#
loop_
_entity_poly.entity_id
_entity_poly.type
_entity_poly.pdbx_seq_one_letter_code
_entity_poly.pdbx_strand_id
1 'polypeptide(L)'
;MKGLAVLAALAASVSATLITDINGASQRTPLLGATVTLESVLVTAKGDSGFYLRGEPVDDERVSYGLAVFTTSNTTLAKVSVGDIVTLTGRVSEFRSSSQPDYLLLTELTSPTNITVFSSNNAFEPIVLGKDRIPPTQLFSPLDVGPDSWLSVPNNQSRIDTVNGTLQLEYGLDFWQSLQGQFVSIPSPEAVGYPNSFGEFWVHGDWPVTGKNARGGLSLTIGPDGLPDANPEAVIIGSPLDGTKNPKVAMGTKLSDIVGVVTYEFGFYYVVPTTAPVIIANTTLDVKPTTLVSSSRDRCLLTVGDYNVENMAPTPASHIADVASHIGTFLRTPDLMFVQEIQDNSGPTDNGIVSANVTLSTLVAAIANLTNVTYSWASVDPVDGEDGGQPGGNIRNAYLYRAEKISLVQAPLGGPVDAVQVSKSKGKPFLSFNPGRVDPNNTAWIDSRKPLAAMWKTAHGETLFTVNVHFASKGGSSTSHGDARPPVNSPVEQRISQVDTVAAFVQSLYAIDKNANVIVAGDFNEYSQSRTVLSSLSKLMTEIDEVAGVPPVERYTYVFDQNAQQLDHMFVSNAIKKRGCAEVEHIHINNWQPTTAARVSDHDPSVAQVKLC
;
A
#
# COMPACT_ATOMS: atom_id res chain seq x y z
N MET A 1 -39.73 69.43 -36.31
CA MET A 1 -40.62 68.58 -35.52
C MET A 1 -39.89 67.29 -35.20
N LYS A 2 -39.85 66.94 -33.92
CA LYS A 2 -39.26 65.72 -33.37
C LYS A 2 -40.13 64.51 -33.72
N GLY A 3 -39.53 63.35 -33.90
CA GLY A 3 -40.20 62.04 -33.96
C GLY A 3 -39.15 60.92 -34.06
N LEU A 4 -38.58 60.52 -32.93
CA LEU A 4 -38.83 59.25 -32.25
C LEU A 4 -38.24 58.02 -33.01
N ALA A 5 -37.01 57.66 -32.67
CA ALA A 5 -36.46 56.33 -32.92
C ALA A 5 -36.42 55.58 -31.58
N VAL A 6 -37.30 54.59 -31.44
CA VAL A 6 -37.32 53.67 -30.30
C VAL A 6 -36.24 52.61 -30.57
N LEU A 7 -35.14 52.64 -29.80
CA LEU A 7 -34.23 51.49 -29.72
C LEU A 7 -34.87 50.44 -28.80
N ALA A 8 -35.33 49.34 -29.37
CA ALA A 8 -35.63 48.14 -28.60
C ALA A 8 -34.29 47.47 -28.24
N ALA A 9 -33.90 47.57 -26.97
CA ALA A 9 -32.82 46.75 -26.43
C ALA A 9 -33.34 45.32 -26.28
N LEU A 10 -32.85 44.39 -27.11
CA LEU A 10 -32.98 42.96 -26.86
C LEU A 10 -32.16 42.64 -25.61
N ALA A 11 -32.85 42.50 -24.47
CA ALA A 11 -32.29 41.88 -23.30
C ALA A 11 -32.04 40.40 -23.62
N ALA A 12 -30.78 40.05 -23.92
CA ALA A 12 -30.36 38.66 -23.91
C ALA A 12 -30.56 38.15 -22.48
N SER A 13 -31.48 37.21 -22.30
CA SER A 13 -31.64 36.45 -21.07
C SER A 13 -30.34 35.64 -20.91
N VAL A 14 -29.41 36.11 -20.09
CA VAL A 14 -28.28 35.27 -19.66
C VAL A 14 -28.89 34.26 -18.70
N SER A 15 -29.16 33.05 -19.17
CA SER A 15 -29.55 31.95 -18.29
C SER A 15 -28.44 31.73 -17.26
N ALA A 16 -28.81 31.60 -15.98
CA ALA A 16 -27.88 31.24 -14.92
C ALA A 16 -27.19 29.91 -15.26
N THR A 17 -25.89 29.81 -14.99
CA THR A 17 -25.13 28.57 -15.22
C THR A 17 -25.51 27.57 -14.13
N LEU A 18 -25.78 26.32 -14.49
CA LEU A 18 -26.00 25.26 -13.51
C LEU A 18 -24.67 24.67 -13.06
N ILE A 19 -24.62 24.13 -11.84
CA ILE A 19 -23.44 23.38 -11.37
C ILE A 19 -23.17 22.18 -12.29
N THR A 20 -24.21 21.55 -12.82
CA THR A 20 -24.10 20.46 -13.78
C THR A 20 -23.47 20.88 -15.11
N ASP A 21 -23.63 22.14 -15.53
CA ASP A 21 -22.95 22.69 -16.71
C ASP A 21 -21.45 22.90 -16.45
N ILE A 22 -21.08 23.20 -15.20
CA ILE A 22 -19.67 23.35 -14.78
C ILE A 22 -19.00 21.99 -14.70
N ASN A 23 -19.63 20.99 -14.08
CA ASN A 23 -18.98 19.69 -13.91
C ASN A 23 -18.99 18.87 -15.20
N GLY A 24 -20.12 18.80 -15.91
CA GLY A 24 -20.28 17.91 -17.06
C GLY A 24 -20.14 16.42 -16.69
N ALA A 25 -20.09 15.55 -17.71
CA ALA A 25 -19.98 14.10 -17.56
C ALA A 25 -18.57 13.56 -17.91
N SER A 26 -17.55 14.42 -17.89
CA SER A 26 -16.18 14.10 -18.27
C SER A 26 -15.22 14.38 -17.11
N GLN A 27 -13.99 13.90 -17.23
CA GLN A 27 -12.94 14.12 -16.24
C GLN A 27 -12.60 15.61 -16.04
N ARG A 28 -12.78 16.44 -17.06
CA ARG A 28 -12.52 17.88 -17.03
C ARG A 28 -13.77 18.72 -17.24
N THR A 29 -13.77 19.89 -16.60
CA THR A 29 -14.85 20.87 -16.75
C THR A 29 -14.90 21.46 -18.18
N PRO A 30 -16.09 21.54 -18.82
CA PRO A 30 -16.25 22.23 -20.11
C PRO A 30 -16.18 23.76 -19.98
N LEU A 31 -16.23 24.31 -18.76
CA LEU A 31 -16.28 25.75 -18.50
C LEU A 31 -14.99 26.31 -17.90
N LEU A 32 -13.86 25.63 -18.11
CA LEU A 32 -12.57 26.01 -17.53
C LEU A 32 -12.24 27.50 -17.79
N GLY A 33 -11.99 28.24 -16.72
CA GLY A 33 -11.59 29.64 -16.75
C GLY A 33 -12.73 30.64 -17.00
N ALA A 34 -13.96 30.17 -17.23
CA ALA A 34 -15.13 31.03 -17.37
C ALA A 34 -15.52 31.65 -16.03
N THR A 35 -16.00 32.90 -16.06
CA THR A 35 -16.69 33.52 -14.92
C THR A 35 -18.18 33.25 -15.06
N VAL A 36 -18.76 32.59 -14.06
CA VAL A 36 -20.14 32.11 -14.06
C VAL A 36 -20.89 32.71 -12.88
N THR A 37 -22.20 32.88 -13.04
CA THR A 37 -23.11 33.23 -11.94
C THR A 37 -24.03 32.06 -11.69
N LEU A 38 -24.01 31.56 -10.46
CA LEU A 38 -24.89 30.52 -9.96
C LEU A 38 -26.07 31.19 -9.24
N GLU A 39 -27.28 30.70 -9.49
CA GLU A 39 -28.49 31.18 -8.84
C GLU A 39 -29.15 30.05 -8.05
N SER A 40 -29.68 30.38 -6.87
CA SER A 40 -30.43 29.46 -6.00
C SER A 40 -29.70 28.16 -5.66
N VAL A 41 -28.40 28.22 -5.37
CA VAL A 41 -27.60 27.06 -4.97
C VAL A 41 -27.47 26.97 -3.44
N LEU A 42 -27.54 25.76 -2.90
CA LEU A 42 -27.55 25.49 -1.46
C LEU A 42 -26.13 25.28 -0.92
N VAL A 43 -25.77 25.91 0.19
CA VAL A 43 -24.52 25.65 0.91
C VAL A 43 -24.67 24.40 1.78
N THR A 44 -23.95 23.33 1.45
CA THR A 44 -24.06 22.03 2.14
C THR A 44 -22.99 21.79 3.20
N ALA A 45 -21.80 22.36 3.03
CA ALA A 45 -20.71 22.26 3.98
C ALA A 45 -19.78 23.47 3.91
N LYS A 46 -19.00 23.70 4.96
CA LYS A 46 -18.08 24.84 5.06
C LYS A 46 -16.91 24.48 5.96
N GLY A 47 -15.71 24.90 5.55
CA GLY A 47 -14.48 24.82 6.34
C GLY A 47 -13.65 26.09 6.19
N ASP A 48 -12.39 26.03 6.61
CA ASP A 48 -11.49 27.20 6.64
C ASP A 48 -10.99 27.63 5.25
N SER A 49 -10.98 26.71 4.27
CA SER A 49 -10.49 26.94 2.91
C SER A 49 -11.61 27.06 1.86
N GLY A 50 -12.87 27.12 2.30
CA GLY A 50 -13.99 27.23 1.37
C GLY A 50 -15.31 26.72 1.90
N PHE A 51 -16.26 26.58 0.98
CA PHE A 51 -17.58 25.99 1.23
C PHE A 51 -18.04 25.22 0.00
N TYR A 52 -19.03 24.34 0.20
CA TYR A 52 -19.53 23.42 -0.81
C TYR A 52 -20.97 23.78 -1.15
N LEU A 53 -21.28 23.68 -2.44
CA LEU A 53 -22.58 24.02 -3.00
C LEU A 53 -23.26 22.79 -3.58
N ARG A 54 -24.59 22.76 -3.49
CA ARG A 54 -25.48 21.82 -4.16
C ARG A 54 -26.42 22.59 -5.06
N GLY A 55 -26.46 22.19 -6.33
CA GLY A 55 -27.42 22.67 -7.32
C GLY A 55 -28.55 21.67 -7.55
N GLU A 56 -29.34 21.93 -8.58
CA GLU A 56 -30.41 21.02 -9.03
C GLU A 56 -29.80 19.74 -9.63
N PRO A 57 -30.28 18.54 -9.24
CA PRO A 57 -29.81 17.28 -9.79
C PRO A 57 -30.30 17.07 -11.23
N VAL A 58 -29.60 16.21 -11.96
CA VAL A 58 -29.98 15.71 -13.30
C VAL A 58 -30.02 14.18 -13.28
N ASP A 59 -30.73 13.58 -14.25
CA ASP A 59 -30.88 12.12 -14.34
C ASP A 59 -29.56 11.38 -14.65
N ASP A 60 -28.59 12.06 -15.27
CA ASP A 60 -27.29 11.48 -15.58
C ASP A 60 -26.38 11.45 -14.34
N GLU A 61 -26.26 10.28 -13.71
CA GLU A 61 -25.47 10.05 -12.49
C GLU A 61 -23.98 10.40 -12.62
N ARG A 62 -23.46 10.53 -13.84
CA ARG A 62 -22.07 10.94 -14.10
C ARG A 62 -21.86 12.42 -13.81
N VAL A 63 -22.92 13.23 -13.85
CA VAL A 63 -22.84 14.68 -13.72
C VAL A 63 -23.07 15.07 -12.27
N SER A 64 -22.00 15.46 -11.58
CA SER A 64 -22.14 16.00 -10.23
C SER A 64 -22.92 17.32 -10.26
N TYR A 65 -23.91 17.44 -9.39
CA TYR A 65 -24.58 18.69 -9.01
C TYR A 65 -24.00 19.32 -7.72
N GLY A 66 -22.81 18.88 -7.29
CA GLY A 66 -22.04 19.43 -6.17
C GLY A 66 -20.82 20.22 -6.66
N LEU A 67 -20.42 21.28 -5.95
CA LEU A 67 -19.27 22.12 -6.35
C LEU A 67 -18.54 22.74 -5.17
N ALA A 68 -17.21 22.65 -5.17
CA ALA A 68 -16.37 23.34 -4.19
C ALA A 68 -16.21 24.83 -4.57
N VAL A 69 -16.23 25.71 -3.56
CA VAL A 69 -15.86 27.13 -3.69
C VAL A 69 -14.64 27.39 -2.84
N PHE A 70 -13.50 27.59 -3.48
CA PHE A 70 -12.23 27.87 -2.81
C PHE A 70 -12.13 29.34 -2.40
N THR A 71 -11.91 29.58 -1.11
CA THR A 71 -11.57 30.89 -0.56
C THR A 71 -11.00 30.78 0.85
N THR A 72 -9.92 31.51 1.12
CA THR A 72 -9.36 31.67 2.48
C THR A 72 -9.75 33.02 3.10
N SER A 73 -10.66 33.76 2.46
CA SER A 73 -11.11 35.07 2.94
C SER A 73 -12.15 34.91 4.05
N ASN A 74 -11.77 35.20 5.30
CA ASN A 74 -12.69 35.22 6.44
C ASN A 74 -13.93 36.11 6.19
N THR A 75 -13.77 37.23 5.50
CA THR A 75 -14.89 38.12 5.14
C THR A 75 -15.86 37.45 4.17
N THR A 76 -15.36 36.63 3.25
CA THR A 76 -16.21 35.89 2.30
C THR A 76 -16.89 34.73 3.01
N LEU A 77 -16.14 33.94 3.78
CA LEU A 77 -16.68 32.82 4.55
C LEU A 77 -17.75 33.27 5.56
N ALA A 78 -17.64 34.47 6.12
CA ALA A 78 -18.64 35.04 7.03
C ALA A 78 -19.97 35.41 6.34
N LYS A 79 -20.05 35.45 5.01
CA LYS A 79 -21.29 35.76 4.26
C LYS A 79 -22.22 34.57 4.09
N VAL A 80 -21.76 33.35 4.37
CA VAL A 80 -22.51 32.12 4.14
C VAL A 80 -22.48 31.20 5.36
N SER A 81 -23.59 30.50 5.55
CA SER A 81 -23.80 29.45 6.54
C SER A 81 -24.31 28.19 5.84
N VAL A 82 -24.06 27.03 6.45
CA VAL A 82 -24.65 25.77 5.98
C VAL A 82 -26.18 25.88 6.04
N GLY A 83 -26.86 25.43 4.99
CA GLY A 83 -28.31 25.56 4.81
C GLY A 83 -28.76 26.88 4.14
N ASP A 84 -27.83 27.78 3.80
CA ASP A 84 -28.15 28.98 3.02
C ASP A 84 -28.38 28.64 1.54
N ILE A 85 -29.42 29.21 0.92
CA ILE A 85 -29.58 29.26 -0.53
C ILE A 85 -29.07 30.61 -1.02
N VAL A 86 -28.09 30.58 -1.94
CA VAL A 86 -27.33 31.75 -2.36
C VAL A 86 -27.31 31.94 -3.87
N THR A 87 -27.09 33.17 -4.30
CA THR A 87 -26.48 33.50 -5.60
C THR A 87 -25.04 33.91 -5.37
N LEU A 88 -24.13 33.54 -6.27
CA LEU A 88 -22.76 34.01 -6.28
C LEU A 88 -22.18 34.02 -7.70
N THR A 89 -21.18 34.85 -7.91
CA THR A 89 -20.34 34.84 -9.12
C THR A 89 -18.97 34.29 -8.76
N GLY A 90 -18.40 33.43 -9.59
CA GLY A 90 -17.05 32.87 -9.38
C GLY A 90 -16.39 32.51 -10.71
N ARG A 91 -15.08 32.24 -10.67
CA ARG A 91 -14.32 31.75 -11.83
C ARG A 91 -14.09 30.25 -11.71
N VAL A 92 -14.53 29.50 -12.72
CA VAL A 92 -14.31 28.05 -12.80
C VAL A 92 -12.81 27.77 -12.95
N SER A 93 -12.30 26.88 -12.12
CA SER A 93 -10.91 26.47 -12.07
C SER A 93 -10.80 24.95 -11.93
N GLU A 94 -9.66 24.42 -12.37
CA GLU A 94 -9.23 23.05 -12.12
C GLU A 94 -7.94 23.11 -11.32
N PHE A 95 -7.99 22.69 -10.06
CA PHE A 95 -6.88 22.76 -9.14
C PHE A 95 -6.10 21.45 -9.10
N ARG A 96 -4.77 21.56 -9.17
CA ARG A 96 -3.79 20.57 -8.70
C ARG A 96 -2.56 21.29 -8.22
N SER A 97 -1.82 20.70 -7.27
CA SER A 97 -0.56 21.29 -6.82
C SER A 97 0.48 21.25 -7.94
N SER A 98 1.19 22.36 -8.17
CA SER A 98 2.30 22.41 -9.13
C SER A 98 3.49 21.52 -8.73
N SER A 99 3.61 21.17 -7.44
CA SER A 99 4.62 20.24 -6.95
C SER A 99 4.23 18.77 -7.09
N GLN A 100 2.97 18.49 -7.46
CA GLN A 100 2.43 17.14 -7.60
C GLN A 100 1.72 17.03 -8.97
N PRO A 101 2.48 16.98 -10.07
CA PRO A 101 1.93 17.02 -11.44
C PRO A 101 1.18 15.74 -11.83
N ASP A 102 1.31 14.67 -11.05
CA ASP A 102 0.70 13.36 -11.26
C ASP A 102 -0.66 13.21 -10.56
N TYR A 103 -1.13 14.25 -9.86
CA TYR A 103 -2.46 14.28 -9.25
C TYR A 103 -3.53 14.66 -10.29
N LEU A 104 -4.75 14.14 -10.08
CA LEU A 104 -5.94 14.57 -10.82
C LEU A 104 -6.31 16.02 -10.49
N LEU A 105 -7.22 16.56 -11.30
CA LEU A 105 -7.69 17.94 -11.23
C LEU A 105 -9.01 18.03 -10.45
N LEU A 106 -9.04 18.85 -9.42
CA LEU A 106 -10.25 19.21 -8.66
C LEU A 106 -10.99 20.37 -9.35
N THR A 107 -12.26 20.20 -9.72
CA THR A 107 -13.09 21.29 -10.26
C THR A 107 -13.65 22.15 -9.12
N GLU A 108 -13.45 23.46 -9.19
CA GLU A 108 -13.85 24.41 -8.16
C GLU A 108 -14.20 25.79 -8.72
N LEU A 109 -14.90 26.60 -7.92
CA LEU A 109 -14.99 28.05 -8.12
C LEU A 109 -13.95 28.79 -7.29
N THR A 110 -13.27 29.73 -7.93
CA THR A 110 -12.32 30.66 -7.30
C THR A 110 -12.85 32.09 -7.37
N SER A 111 -12.27 32.97 -6.55
CA SER A 111 -12.62 34.40 -6.51
C SER A 111 -14.14 34.69 -6.37
N PRO A 112 -14.83 34.09 -5.39
CA PRO A 112 -16.27 34.28 -5.21
C PRO A 112 -16.61 35.74 -4.89
N THR A 113 -17.61 36.28 -5.58
CA THR A 113 -18.12 37.65 -5.47
C THR A 113 -19.64 37.66 -5.58
N ASN A 114 -20.27 38.83 -5.34
CA ASN A 114 -21.72 39.02 -5.44
C ASN A 114 -22.58 38.02 -4.65
N ILE A 115 -22.03 37.50 -3.55
CA ILE A 115 -22.73 36.55 -2.68
C ILE A 115 -23.97 37.22 -2.07
N THR A 116 -25.14 36.66 -2.34
CA THR A 116 -26.43 37.09 -1.78
C THR A 116 -27.15 35.87 -1.21
N VAL A 117 -27.59 35.93 0.04
CA VAL A 117 -28.37 34.88 0.69
C VAL A 117 -29.87 35.18 0.50
N PHE A 118 -30.61 34.26 -0.09
CA PHE A 118 -32.06 34.38 -0.28
C PHE A 118 -32.86 33.77 0.85
N SER A 119 -32.40 32.64 1.37
CA SER A 119 -33.00 31.95 2.50
C SER A 119 -31.94 31.19 3.28
N SER A 120 -32.23 30.90 4.54
CA SER A 120 -31.31 30.27 5.49
C SER A 120 -31.98 29.13 6.22
N ASN A 121 -31.18 28.22 6.79
CA ASN A 121 -31.64 27.05 7.54
C ASN A 121 -32.55 26.11 6.72
N ASN A 122 -32.30 26.01 5.42
CA ASN A 122 -32.98 25.03 4.57
C ASN A 122 -32.48 23.62 4.93
N ALA A 123 -33.42 22.69 5.08
CA ALA A 123 -33.08 21.29 5.29
C ALA A 123 -32.63 20.65 3.97
N PHE A 124 -31.69 19.72 4.06
CA PHE A 124 -31.21 18.92 2.95
C PHE A 124 -30.69 17.58 3.46
N GLU A 125 -30.79 16.57 2.61
CA GLU A 125 -30.35 15.22 2.91
C GLU A 125 -29.11 14.85 2.08
N PRO A 126 -28.18 14.06 2.64
CA PRO A 126 -27.04 13.53 1.91
C PRO A 126 -27.47 12.46 0.89
N ILE A 127 -26.62 12.24 -0.12
CA ILE A 127 -26.66 11.01 -0.92
C ILE A 127 -26.17 9.86 -0.04
N VAL A 128 -26.97 8.80 0.10
CA VAL A 128 -26.59 7.64 0.92
C VAL A 128 -25.78 6.65 0.09
N LEU A 129 -24.47 6.55 0.36
CA LEU A 129 -23.60 5.57 -0.28
C LEU A 129 -23.98 4.14 0.16
N GLY A 130 -24.01 3.21 -0.79
CA GLY A 130 -24.53 1.85 -0.63
C GLY A 130 -26.04 1.71 -0.86
N LYS A 131 -26.78 2.81 -0.98
CA LYS A 131 -28.22 2.82 -1.29
C LYS A 131 -28.55 3.61 -2.53
N ASP A 132 -28.22 4.90 -2.54
CA ASP A 132 -28.52 5.82 -3.63
C ASP A 132 -27.43 5.77 -4.72
N ARG A 133 -26.17 5.57 -4.31
CA ARG A 133 -25.02 5.34 -5.19
C ARG A 133 -24.17 4.24 -4.59
N ILE A 134 -23.78 3.25 -5.39
CA ILE A 134 -23.03 2.07 -4.93
C ILE A 134 -21.64 2.14 -5.57
N PRO A 135 -20.55 2.26 -4.78
CA PRO A 135 -19.20 2.20 -5.32
C PRO A 135 -18.97 0.90 -6.11
N PRO A 136 -18.33 0.96 -7.29
CA PRO A 136 -17.95 -0.26 -8.00
C PRO A 136 -16.86 -1.00 -7.23
N THR A 137 -16.69 -2.28 -7.55
CA THR A 137 -15.61 -3.14 -7.06
C THR A 137 -14.61 -3.41 -8.18
N GLN A 138 -13.35 -3.71 -7.85
CA GLN A 138 -12.30 -4.21 -8.76
C GLN A 138 -11.76 -3.22 -9.80
N LEU A 139 -12.60 -2.80 -10.75
CA LEU A 139 -12.19 -1.97 -11.88
C LEU A 139 -11.91 -0.53 -11.43
N PHE A 140 -10.78 0.01 -11.89
CA PHE A 140 -10.30 1.28 -11.34
C PHE A 140 -10.28 2.44 -12.32
N SER A 141 -9.74 2.23 -13.53
CA SER A 141 -9.85 3.15 -14.66
C SER A 141 -10.00 2.39 -15.98
N PRO A 142 -10.75 2.92 -16.96
CA PRO A 142 -10.80 2.34 -18.31
C PRO A 142 -9.45 2.39 -19.04
N LEU A 143 -8.49 3.16 -18.51
CA LEU A 143 -7.15 3.32 -19.07
C LEU A 143 -6.12 2.34 -18.48
N ASP A 144 -6.52 1.50 -17.52
CA ASP A 144 -5.68 0.45 -16.95
C ASP A 144 -5.59 -0.76 -17.88
N VAL A 145 -4.87 -0.57 -18.97
CA VAL A 145 -4.72 -1.59 -20.00
C VAL A 145 -3.54 -2.52 -19.71
N GLY A 146 -3.71 -3.80 -20.00
CA GLY A 146 -2.65 -4.81 -19.92
C GLY A 146 -3.05 -6.05 -19.11
N PRO A 147 -2.15 -7.04 -19.01
CA PRO A 147 -2.46 -8.32 -18.38
C PRO A 147 -2.68 -8.21 -16.87
N ASP A 148 -2.16 -7.17 -16.22
CA ASP A 148 -2.25 -6.94 -14.77
C ASP A 148 -3.02 -5.65 -14.45
N SER A 149 -3.88 -5.16 -15.36
CA SER A 149 -4.72 -3.96 -15.16
C SER A 149 -3.89 -2.77 -14.66
N TRP A 150 -4.27 -2.15 -13.54
CA TRP A 150 -3.61 -1.00 -12.90
C TRP A 150 -2.21 -1.30 -12.35
N LEU A 151 -1.78 -2.57 -12.33
CA LEU A 151 -0.43 -3.00 -12.01
C LEU A 151 0.39 -3.36 -13.26
N SER A 152 -0.17 -3.19 -14.46
CA SER A 152 0.52 -3.52 -15.71
C SER A 152 1.73 -2.62 -15.95
N VAL A 153 2.77 -3.22 -16.52
CA VAL A 153 3.96 -2.53 -17.04
C VAL A 153 3.99 -2.59 -18.56
N PRO A 154 4.58 -1.60 -19.26
CA PRO A 154 5.11 -0.35 -18.70
C PRO A 154 4.00 0.54 -18.12
N ASN A 155 4.31 1.28 -17.04
CA ASN A 155 3.36 2.23 -16.42
C ASN A 155 3.25 3.53 -17.24
N ASN A 156 2.35 4.43 -16.83
CA ASN A 156 2.22 5.79 -17.41
C ASN A 156 2.15 5.80 -18.95
N GLN A 157 1.30 4.94 -19.51
CA GLN A 157 1.09 4.84 -20.96
C GLN A 157 0.00 5.79 -21.45
N SER A 158 -0.83 6.30 -20.54
CA SER A 158 -1.85 7.30 -20.80
C SER A 158 -2.07 8.16 -19.55
N ARG A 159 -2.80 9.28 -19.71
CA ARG A 159 -3.16 10.19 -18.62
C ARG A 159 -4.65 10.50 -18.66
N ILE A 160 -5.32 10.44 -17.51
CA ILE A 160 -6.75 10.70 -17.36
C ILE A 160 -7.09 12.12 -17.83
N ASP A 161 -6.29 13.12 -17.41
CA ASP A 161 -6.49 14.54 -17.74
C ASP A 161 -6.40 14.85 -19.23
N THR A 162 -5.58 14.06 -19.94
CA THR A 162 -5.27 14.25 -21.36
C THR A 162 -6.29 13.54 -22.24
N VAL A 163 -6.69 12.32 -21.85
CA VAL A 163 -7.76 11.60 -22.56
C VAL A 163 -9.10 12.30 -22.36
N ASN A 164 -9.37 12.81 -21.15
CA ASN A 164 -10.59 13.51 -20.79
C ASN A 164 -11.87 12.75 -21.23
N GLY A 165 -11.90 11.45 -20.95
CA GLY A 165 -13.02 10.58 -21.32
C GLY A 165 -14.32 10.96 -20.60
N THR A 166 -15.44 10.56 -21.20
CA THR A 166 -16.73 10.52 -20.50
C THR A 166 -16.65 9.47 -19.38
N LEU A 167 -17.17 9.80 -18.21
CA LEU A 167 -17.11 8.93 -17.04
C LEU A 167 -17.87 7.62 -17.27
N GLN A 168 -17.29 6.53 -16.78
CA GLN A 168 -17.83 5.17 -16.78
C GLN A 168 -17.91 4.68 -15.33
N LEU A 169 -19.11 4.65 -14.77
CA LEU A 169 -19.33 4.47 -13.32
C LEU A 169 -18.98 3.07 -12.80
N GLU A 170 -18.72 2.10 -13.69
CA GLU A 170 -18.15 0.81 -13.33
C GLU A 170 -16.67 0.89 -12.89
N TYR A 171 -15.99 2.02 -13.14
CA TYR A 171 -14.60 2.25 -12.71
C TYR A 171 -14.55 3.17 -11.49
N GLY A 172 -13.77 2.78 -10.47
CA GLY A 172 -13.69 3.51 -9.20
C GLY A 172 -13.35 4.99 -9.33
N LEU A 173 -12.37 5.35 -10.15
CA LEU A 173 -11.98 6.76 -10.29
C LEU A 173 -13.09 7.60 -10.92
N ASP A 174 -13.78 7.07 -11.92
CA ASP A 174 -14.89 7.74 -12.60
C ASP A 174 -16.11 7.84 -11.68
N PHE A 175 -16.37 6.81 -10.86
CA PHE A 175 -17.41 6.82 -9.83
C PHE A 175 -17.18 7.95 -8.83
N TRP A 176 -16.00 8.03 -8.22
CA TRP A 176 -15.70 9.07 -7.23
C TRP A 176 -15.66 10.47 -7.85
N GLN A 177 -15.19 10.61 -9.10
CA GLN A 177 -15.27 11.87 -9.85
C GLN A 177 -16.72 12.35 -10.01
N SER A 178 -17.66 11.45 -10.32
CA SER A 178 -19.08 11.79 -10.47
C SER A 178 -19.75 12.31 -9.19
N LEU A 179 -19.10 12.09 -8.04
CA LEU A 179 -19.55 12.54 -6.74
C LEU A 179 -18.80 13.78 -6.24
N GLN A 180 -17.80 14.29 -6.96
CA GLN A 180 -17.00 15.43 -6.50
C GLN A 180 -17.88 16.62 -6.12
N GLY A 181 -17.66 17.17 -4.92
CA GLY A 181 -18.42 18.26 -4.33
C GLY A 181 -19.77 17.87 -3.73
N GLN A 182 -20.20 16.62 -3.85
CA GLN A 182 -21.48 16.14 -3.30
C GLN A 182 -21.42 15.97 -1.79
N PHE A 183 -22.56 16.21 -1.14
CA PHE A 183 -22.78 15.91 0.28
C PHE A 183 -23.31 14.48 0.40
N VAL A 184 -22.56 13.62 1.08
CA VAL A 184 -22.78 12.17 1.15
C VAL A 184 -22.82 11.67 2.59
N SER A 185 -23.42 10.50 2.78
CA SER A 185 -23.33 9.73 4.02
C SER A 185 -22.82 8.33 3.73
N ILE A 186 -21.92 7.82 4.58
CA ILE A 186 -21.45 6.44 4.63
C ILE A 186 -22.08 5.78 5.86
N PRO A 187 -23.11 4.93 5.68
CA PRO A 187 -23.72 4.20 6.78
C PRO A 187 -22.80 3.10 7.30
N SER A 188 -22.71 2.97 8.63
CA SER A 188 -21.99 1.90 9.34
C SER A 188 -20.59 1.57 8.78
N PRO A 189 -19.66 2.55 8.65
CA PRO A 189 -18.35 2.30 8.08
C PRO A 189 -17.49 1.36 8.93
N GLU A 190 -16.65 0.60 8.25
CA GLU A 190 -15.60 -0.24 8.82
C GLU A 190 -14.24 0.22 8.30
N ALA A 191 -13.30 0.47 9.22
CA ALA A 191 -11.96 0.92 8.88
C ALA A 191 -11.14 -0.22 8.24
N VAL A 192 -10.43 0.06 7.16
CA VAL A 192 -9.60 -0.95 6.47
C VAL A 192 -8.15 -0.96 6.97
N GLY A 193 -7.77 -0.02 7.84
CA GLY A 193 -6.42 0.12 8.36
C GLY A 193 -6.32 1.09 9.53
N TYR A 194 -5.11 1.58 9.79
CA TYR A 194 -4.81 2.56 10.83
C TYR A 194 -4.68 3.98 10.24
N PRO A 195 -4.78 5.04 11.07
CA PRO A 195 -4.64 6.41 10.58
C PRO A 195 -3.20 6.76 10.14
N ASN A 196 -3.08 7.58 9.10
CA ASN A 196 -1.82 8.22 8.75
C ASN A 196 -1.40 9.28 9.80
N SER A 197 -0.26 9.95 9.59
CA SER A 197 0.25 10.97 10.52
C SER A 197 -0.63 12.22 10.64
N PHE A 198 -1.59 12.41 9.72
CA PHE A 198 -2.58 13.48 9.75
C PHE A 198 -3.88 13.06 10.45
N GLY A 199 -4.02 11.80 10.86
CA GLY A 199 -5.23 11.26 11.49
C GLY A 199 -6.33 10.90 10.48
N GLU A 200 -5.98 10.78 9.20
CA GLU A 200 -6.87 10.33 8.13
C GLU A 200 -6.80 8.81 8.03
N PHE A 201 -7.90 8.16 7.68
CA PHE A 201 -7.97 6.70 7.63
C PHE A 201 -8.95 6.24 6.54
N TRP A 202 -8.73 5.04 6.02
CA TRP A 202 -9.56 4.46 4.97
C TRP A 202 -10.72 3.65 5.56
N VAL A 203 -11.88 3.70 4.90
CA VAL A 203 -13.06 2.91 5.25
C VAL A 203 -13.71 2.30 4.02
N HIS A 204 -14.48 1.24 4.23
CA HIS A 204 -15.60 0.87 3.37
C HIS A 204 -16.91 0.99 4.18
N GLY A 205 -18.05 1.17 3.51
CA GLY A 205 -19.38 1.18 4.14
C GLY A 205 -20.14 -0.14 3.97
N ASP A 206 -21.43 -0.12 4.27
CA ASP A 206 -22.35 -1.25 4.07
C ASP A 206 -22.80 -1.36 2.60
N TRP A 207 -21.85 -1.69 1.73
CA TRP A 207 -22.06 -1.99 0.31
C TRP A 207 -21.24 -3.22 -0.11
N PRO A 208 -21.47 -3.78 -1.32
CA PRO A 208 -20.65 -4.88 -1.81
C PRO A 208 -19.17 -4.51 -1.83
N VAL A 209 -18.34 -5.35 -1.23
CA VAL A 209 -16.88 -5.23 -1.23
C VAL A 209 -16.26 -6.54 -1.71
N THR A 210 -15.15 -6.45 -2.42
CA THR A 210 -14.27 -7.56 -2.77
C THR A 210 -13.03 -7.52 -1.90
N GLY A 211 -12.23 -8.59 -1.88
CA GLY A 211 -10.99 -8.62 -1.09
C GLY A 211 -11.15 -8.63 0.44
N LYS A 212 -12.37 -8.57 1.00
CA LYS A 212 -12.57 -8.49 2.46
C LYS A 212 -11.95 -9.66 3.21
N ASN A 213 -10.98 -9.35 4.07
CA ASN A 213 -10.30 -10.32 4.92
C ASN A 213 -11.03 -10.51 6.26
N ALA A 214 -10.65 -11.54 7.01
CA ALA A 214 -11.26 -11.91 8.29
C ALA A 214 -11.13 -10.83 9.38
N ARG A 215 -10.32 -9.81 9.12
CA ARG A 215 -9.89 -8.78 10.06
C ARG A 215 -10.52 -7.42 9.72
N GLY A 216 -11.32 -7.36 8.65
CA GLY A 216 -12.14 -6.20 8.26
C GLY A 216 -11.51 -5.29 7.20
N GLY A 217 -10.27 -5.56 6.79
CA GLY A 217 -9.60 -4.84 5.71
C GLY A 217 -9.93 -5.41 4.34
N LEU A 218 -9.47 -4.72 3.29
CA LEU A 218 -9.58 -5.17 1.90
C LEU A 218 -8.20 -5.57 1.39
N SER A 219 -8.03 -6.84 1.06
CA SER A 219 -6.77 -7.37 0.54
C SER A 219 -6.70 -7.20 -0.96
N LEU A 220 -5.52 -6.79 -1.45
CA LEU A 220 -5.21 -6.81 -2.88
C LEU A 220 -5.27 -8.25 -3.38
N THR A 221 -6.20 -8.57 -4.27
CA THR A 221 -6.41 -9.93 -4.79
C THR A 221 -6.55 -9.94 -6.30
N ILE A 222 -6.63 -11.13 -6.90
CA ILE A 222 -7.09 -11.28 -8.29
C ILE A 222 -8.59 -11.49 -8.25
N GLY A 223 -9.33 -10.62 -8.94
CA GLY A 223 -10.77 -10.66 -9.06
C GLY A 223 -11.30 -11.86 -9.87
N PRO A 224 -12.61 -12.12 -9.84
CA PRO A 224 -13.25 -13.14 -10.68
C PRO A 224 -13.05 -12.93 -12.19
N ASP A 225 -12.74 -11.71 -12.61
CA ASP A 225 -12.37 -11.33 -13.98
C ASP A 225 -10.92 -11.70 -14.36
N GLY A 226 -10.12 -12.17 -13.40
CA GLY A 226 -8.73 -12.56 -13.59
C GLY A 226 -7.74 -11.39 -13.51
N LEU A 227 -8.19 -10.20 -13.11
CA LEU A 227 -7.39 -8.97 -13.00
C LEU A 227 -7.13 -8.59 -11.54
N PRO A 228 -6.04 -7.86 -11.25
CA PRO A 228 -5.81 -7.29 -9.92
C PRO A 228 -6.90 -6.32 -9.48
N ASP A 229 -7.44 -6.54 -8.29
CA ASP A 229 -8.47 -5.72 -7.66
C ASP A 229 -7.86 -4.49 -6.97
N ALA A 230 -8.22 -3.27 -7.38
CA ALA A 230 -7.69 -2.04 -6.77
C ALA A 230 -8.38 -1.64 -5.46
N ASN A 231 -9.40 -2.39 -5.04
CA ASN A 231 -10.34 -2.07 -3.96
C ASN A 231 -10.94 -0.64 -4.09
N PRO A 232 -11.49 -0.26 -5.26
CA PRO A 232 -12.08 1.07 -5.52
C PRO A 232 -13.23 1.47 -4.59
N GLU A 233 -13.85 0.50 -3.93
CA GLU A 233 -14.96 0.68 -3.00
C GLU A 233 -14.55 1.27 -1.63
N ALA A 234 -13.26 1.40 -1.36
CA ALA A 234 -12.74 2.07 -0.19
C ALA A 234 -12.50 3.57 -0.45
N VAL A 235 -12.67 4.38 0.61
CA VAL A 235 -12.47 5.83 0.54
C VAL A 235 -11.76 6.34 1.80
N ILE A 236 -10.89 7.32 1.63
CA ILE A 236 -10.18 7.94 2.73
C ILE A 236 -11.05 9.01 3.40
N ILE A 237 -11.03 9.01 4.73
CA ILE A 237 -11.76 9.96 5.57
C ILE A 237 -10.79 11.07 5.97
N GLY A 238 -11.10 12.28 5.51
CA GLY A 238 -10.28 13.47 5.73
C GLY A 238 -10.43 14.07 7.12
N SER A 239 -9.79 15.22 7.31
CA SER A 239 -9.92 16.00 8.55
C SER A 239 -11.31 16.62 8.69
N PRO A 240 -12.00 16.50 9.84
CA PRO A 240 -13.34 17.06 10.02
C PRO A 240 -13.41 18.58 9.86
N LEU A 241 -14.44 19.05 9.16
CA LEU A 241 -14.64 20.48 8.85
C LEU A 241 -14.90 21.34 10.09
N ASP A 242 -15.44 20.78 11.16
CA ASP A 242 -15.69 21.48 12.43
C ASP A 242 -14.46 21.51 13.38
N GLY A 243 -13.33 20.95 12.95
CA GLY A 243 -12.09 20.89 13.74
C GLY A 243 -12.09 19.83 14.84
N THR A 244 -13.12 18.99 14.93
CA THR A 244 -13.05 17.77 15.75
C THR A 244 -11.98 16.81 15.20
N LYS A 245 -11.55 15.86 16.03
CA LYS A 245 -10.45 14.94 15.68
C LYS A 245 -10.99 13.55 15.40
N ASN A 246 -10.59 13.00 14.26
CA ASN A 246 -10.84 11.62 13.93
C ASN A 246 -10.34 10.66 15.04
N PRO A 247 -11.07 9.56 15.28
CA PRO A 247 -10.66 8.56 16.27
C PRO A 247 -9.45 7.77 15.78
N LYS A 248 -8.71 7.18 16.72
CA LYS A 248 -7.65 6.21 16.39
C LYS A 248 -8.28 4.85 16.12
N VAL A 249 -8.27 4.42 14.86
CA VAL A 249 -8.86 3.16 14.40
C VAL A 249 -7.79 2.09 14.14
N ALA A 250 -8.21 0.84 14.20
CA ALA A 250 -7.49 -0.30 13.62
C ALA A 250 -8.34 -0.93 12.51
N MET A 251 -7.75 -1.78 11.69
CA MET A 251 -8.48 -2.58 10.70
C MET A 251 -9.68 -3.30 11.36
N GLY A 252 -10.85 -3.24 10.76
CA GLY A 252 -12.10 -3.81 11.28
C GLY A 252 -12.81 -2.99 12.36
N THR A 253 -12.32 -1.78 12.69
CA THR A 253 -13.02 -0.88 13.63
C THR A 253 -14.31 -0.38 13.00
N LYS A 254 -15.43 -0.56 13.69
CA LYS A 254 -16.75 -0.07 13.26
C LYS A 254 -17.02 1.32 13.83
N LEU A 255 -17.49 2.21 12.97
CA LEU A 255 -17.71 3.62 13.27
C LEU A 255 -19.19 3.97 13.18
N SER A 256 -19.56 5.13 13.72
CA SER A 256 -20.84 5.77 13.44
C SER A 256 -20.89 6.18 11.97
N ASP A 257 -22.08 6.42 11.46
CA ASP A 257 -22.27 6.98 10.12
C ASP A 257 -21.40 8.22 9.93
N ILE A 258 -20.73 8.29 8.78
CA ILE A 258 -19.89 9.43 8.39
C ILE A 258 -20.69 10.26 7.42
N VAL A 259 -20.88 11.55 7.71
CA VAL A 259 -21.53 12.50 6.82
C VAL A 259 -20.52 13.57 6.44
N GLY A 260 -20.39 13.87 5.16
CA GLY A 260 -19.33 14.73 4.66
C GLY A 260 -19.46 15.09 3.20
N VAL A 261 -18.43 15.73 2.67
CA VAL A 261 -18.35 16.10 1.25
C VAL A 261 -17.28 15.29 0.54
N VAL A 262 -17.57 14.85 -0.68
CA VAL A 262 -16.57 14.20 -1.54
C VAL A 262 -15.69 15.28 -2.17
N THR A 263 -14.37 15.10 -2.09
CA THR A 263 -13.39 15.98 -2.76
C THR A 263 -12.21 15.17 -3.28
N TYR A 264 -11.33 15.80 -4.05
CA TYR A 264 -10.05 15.24 -4.44
C TYR A 264 -8.93 16.09 -3.87
N GLU A 265 -8.12 15.51 -2.99
CA GLU A 265 -6.98 16.17 -2.39
C GLU A 265 -5.85 15.18 -2.13
N PHE A 266 -4.61 15.67 -2.03
CA PHE A 266 -3.42 14.85 -1.75
C PHE A 266 -3.25 13.59 -2.61
N GLY A 267 -3.82 13.57 -3.82
CA GLY A 267 -3.71 12.47 -4.76
C GLY A 267 -4.76 11.37 -4.60
N PHE A 268 -5.80 11.56 -3.79
CA PHE A 268 -6.90 10.61 -3.57
C PHE A 268 -8.28 11.30 -3.54
N TYR A 269 -9.33 10.50 -3.68
CA TYR A 269 -10.70 10.95 -3.39
C TYR A 269 -10.98 10.78 -1.90
N TYR A 270 -11.44 11.85 -1.27
CA TYR A 270 -11.73 11.92 0.16
C TYR A 270 -13.24 12.08 0.39
N VAL A 271 -13.72 11.55 1.51
CA VAL A 271 -14.89 12.12 2.20
C VAL A 271 -14.38 12.95 3.37
N VAL A 272 -14.60 14.26 3.31
CA VAL A 272 -14.24 15.19 4.38
C VAL A 272 -15.45 15.31 5.31
N PRO A 273 -15.41 14.73 6.52
CA PRO A 273 -16.57 14.67 7.39
C PRO A 273 -16.93 16.06 7.92
N THR A 274 -18.20 16.32 8.17
CA THR A 274 -18.62 17.57 8.84
C THR A 274 -18.16 17.57 10.30
N THR A 275 -18.18 16.40 10.93
CA THR A 275 -17.78 16.13 12.32
C THR A 275 -17.14 14.75 12.38
N ALA A 276 -16.14 14.58 13.24
CA ALA A 276 -15.45 13.31 13.45
C ALA A 276 -16.44 12.17 13.78
N PRO A 277 -16.32 11.00 13.16
CA PRO A 277 -17.08 9.83 13.56
C PRO A 277 -16.63 9.33 14.94
N VAL A 278 -17.49 8.55 15.58
CA VAL A 278 -17.17 7.88 16.85
C VAL A 278 -17.03 6.37 16.64
N ILE A 279 -16.17 5.73 17.42
CA ILE A 279 -16.04 4.27 17.42
C ILE A 279 -17.28 3.65 18.07
N ILE A 280 -17.94 2.75 17.33
CA ILE A 280 -19.09 1.98 17.81
C ILE A 280 -18.65 0.60 18.32
N ALA A 281 -17.69 -0.03 17.64
CA ALA A 281 -17.11 -1.28 18.09
C ALA A 281 -15.65 -1.39 17.64
N ASN A 282 -14.78 -1.82 18.56
CA ASN A 282 -13.40 -2.18 18.24
C ASN A 282 -13.31 -3.65 17.84
N THR A 283 -12.35 -3.95 16.97
CA THR A 283 -11.90 -5.32 16.77
C THR A 283 -10.98 -5.77 17.92
N THR A 284 -10.81 -7.07 18.12
CA THR A 284 -9.92 -7.60 19.15
C THR A 284 -8.46 -7.48 18.72
N LEU A 285 -7.62 -6.76 19.49
CA LEU A 285 -6.18 -6.67 19.19
C LEU A 285 -5.39 -7.94 19.59
N ASP A 286 -6.08 -9.01 20.02
CA ASP A 286 -5.43 -10.26 20.43
C ASP A 286 -4.86 -11.02 19.23
N VAL A 287 -3.54 -11.05 19.13
CA VAL A 287 -2.80 -11.79 18.12
C VAL A 287 -2.25 -13.05 18.76
N LYS A 288 -2.58 -14.20 18.17
CA LYS A 288 -2.14 -15.49 18.70
C LYS A 288 -0.77 -15.84 18.14
N PRO A 289 0.14 -16.41 18.96
CA PRO A 289 1.34 -17.05 18.46
C PRO A 289 1.02 -18.17 17.47
N THR A 290 1.99 -18.46 16.61
CA THR A 290 1.87 -19.52 15.60
C THR A 290 1.59 -20.89 16.22
N THR A 291 0.89 -21.74 15.46
CA THR A 291 0.81 -23.17 15.77
C THR A 291 1.95 -23.97 15.16
N LEU A 292 2.68 -23.41 14.19
CA LEU A 292 3.79 -24.04 13.49
C LEU A 292 5.07 -23.96 14.34
N VAL A 293 5.44 -25.09 14.95
CA VAL A 293 6.60 -25.15 15.84
C VAL A 293 7.65 -26.12 15.32
N SER A 294 8.91 -25.82 15.65
CA SER A 294 10.03 -26.73 15.37
C SER A 294 9.78 -28.12 15.97
N SER A 295 9.97 -29.17 15.18
CA SER A 295 9.81 -30.56 15.63
C SER A 295 11.16 -31.23 15.84
N SER A 296 11.38 -31.85 17.00
CA SER A 296 12.53 -32.74 17.23
C SER A 296 12.29 -34.18 16.77
N ARG A 297 11.05 -34.51 16.38
CA ARG A 297 10.64 -35.88 16.02
C ARG A 297 10.70 -36.12 14.52
N ASP A 298 10.37 -35.11 13.71
CA ASP A 298 10.44 -35.21 12.25
C ASP A 298 11.74 -34.59 11.75
N ARG A 299 12.69 -35.45 11.38
CA ARG A 299 14.01 -35.08 10.90
C ARG A 299 14.03 -34.34 9.56
N CYS A 300 12.94 -34.42 8.81
CA CYS A 300 12.81 -33.80 7.49
C CYS A 300 12.12 -32.44 7.56
N LEU A 301 11.53 -32.11 8.69
CA LEU A 301 10.76 -30.91 8.92
C LEU A 301 11.67 -29.75 9.34
N LEU A 302 11.43 -28.58 8.78
CA LEU A 302 12.10 -27.33 9.15
C LEU A 302 11.03 -26.25 9.31
N THR A 303 11.08 -25.49 10.40
CA THR A 303 10.35 -24.22 10.47
C THR A 303 11.22 -23.07 9.96
N VAL A 304 10.64 -22.23 9.11
CA VAL A 304 11.32 -21.13 8.43
C VAL A 304 10.52 -19.86 8.64
N GLY A 305 11.09 -18.85 9.30
CA GLY A 305 10.45 -17.54 9.45
C GLY A 305 11.01 -16.49 8.49
N ASP A 306 10.23 -15.45 8.25
CA ASP A 306 10.59 -14.28 7.44
C ASP A 306 10.11 -13.01 8.14
N TYR A 307 10.98 -11.99 8.24
CA TYR A 307 10.65 -10.75 8.93
C TYR A 307 11.57 -9.58 8.53
N ASN A 308 11.00 -8.56 7.89
CA ASN A 308 11.59 -7.22 7.83
C ASN A 308 11.45 -6.58 9.23
N VAL A 309 12.55 -6.17 9.85
CA VAL A 309 12.57 -5.64 11.23
C VAL A 309 12.69 -4.12 11.32
N GLU A 310 12.39 -3.40 10.24
CA GLU A 310 12.33 -1.92 10.15
C GLU A 310 13.55 -1.20 10.77
N ASN A 311 14.64 -1.09 10.01
CA ASN A 311 15.82 -0.30 10.37
C ASN A 311 16.45 -0.67 11.73
N MET A 312 16.48 -1.95 12.08
CA MET A 312 16.90 -2.38 13.41
C MET A 312 18.41 -2.20 13.64
N ALA A 313 18.75 -1.40 14.66
CA ALA A 313 20.10 -1.14 15.15
C ALA A 313 20.19 -1.41 16.67
N PRO A 314 21.38 -1.32 17.32
CA PRO A 314 21.51 -1.53 18.77
C PRO A 314 20.70 -0.54 19.63
N THR A 315 20.37 0.63 19.07
CA THR A 315 19.56 1.65 19.73
C THR A 315 18.37 2.07 18.88
N PRO A 316 17.17 2.25 19.47
CA PRO A 316 16.86 2.05 20.88
C PRO A 316 16.76 0.55 21.25
N ALA A 317 17.19 0.19 22.46
CA ALA A 317 17.17 -1.20 22.92
C ALA A 317 15.76 -1.81 22.99
N SER A 318 14.71 -0.98 23.10
CA SER A 318 13.32 -1.42 23.07
C SER A 318 12.97 -2.10 21.76
N HIS A 319 13.44 -1.56 20.62
CA HIS A 319 13.14 -2.14 19.31
C HIS A 319 13.68 -3.58 19.22
N ILE A 320 14.93 -3.81 19.63
CA ILE A 320 15.48 -5.18 19.68
C ILE A 320 14.66 -6.08 20.61
N ALA A 321 14.24 -5.60 21.78
CA ALA A 321 13.44 -6.39 22.71
C ALA A 321 12.08 -6.79 22.13
N ASP A 322 11.44 -5.87 21.41
CA ASP A 322 10.14 -6.10 20.78
C ASP A 322 10.26 -7.07 19.59
N VAL A 323 11.27 -6.91 18.73
CA VAL A 323 11.60 -7.88 17.66
C VAL A 323 11.93 -9.26 18.24
N ALA A 324 12.71 -9.31 19.32
CA ALA A 324 13.02 -10.56 20.00
C ALA A 324 11.75 -11.23 20.57
N SER A 325 10.79 -10.45 21.06
CA SER A 325 9.48 -10.94 21.48
C SER A 325 8.66 -11.49 20.30
N HIS A 326 8.66 -10.81 19.15
CA HIS A 326 7.99 -11.30 17.94
C HIS A 326 8.56 -12.65 17.50
N ILE A 327 9.88 -12.77 17.38
CA ILE A 327 10.53 -14.02 16.97
C ILE A 327 10.38 -15.12 18.03
N GLY A 328 10.60 -14.78 19.29
CA GLY A 328 10.64 -15.75 20.39
C GLY A 328 9.26 -16.24 20.84
N THR A 329 8.30 -15.33 20.95
CA THR A 329 6.97 -15.60 21.52
C THR A 329 5.95 -15.89 20.44
N PHE A 330 5.92 -15.08 19.38
CA PHE A 330 4.86 -15.15 18.37
C PHE A 330 5.19 -16.12 17.23
N LEU A 331 6.41 -16.06 16.67
CA LEU A 331 6.89 -17.05 15.69
C LEU A 331 7.39 -18.35 16.33
N ARG A 332 7.48 -18.38 17.67
CA ARG A 332 7.90 -19.55 18.46
C ARG A 332 9.22 -20.16 18.01
N THR A 333 10.22 -19.31 17.78
CA THR A 333 11.60 -19.69 17.50
C THR A 333 11.78 -20.63 16.28
N PRO A 334 11.52 -20.17 15.04
CA PRO A 334 11.74 -20.96 13.82
C PRO A 334 13.19 -21.49 13.69
N ASP A 335 13.38 -22.63 13.04
CA ASP A 335 14.72 -23.23 12.88
C ASP A 335 15.68 -22.36 12.06
N LEU A 336 15.13 -21.62 11.09
CA LEU A 336 15.83 -20.67 10.24
C LEU A 336 14.96 -19.41 10.08
N MET A 337 15.55 -18.23 10.20
CA MET A 337 14.90 -16.94 9.98
C MET A 337 15.58 -16.23 8.80
N PHE A 338 14.77 -15.74 7.87
CA PHE A 338 15.12 -14.71 6.90
C PHE A 338 14.81 -13.36 7.57
N VAL A 339 15.83 -12.50 7.71
CA VAL A 339 15.66 -11.20 8.38
C VAL A 339 16.19 -10.11 7.47
N GLN A 340 15.37 -9.10 7.21
CA GLN A 340 15.73 -7.92 6.41
C GLN A 340 15.84 -6.71 7.34
N GLU A 341 16.41 -5.62 6.84
CA GLU A 341 16.54 -4.35 7.58
C GLU A 341 17.41 -4.39 8.85
N ILE A 342 18.43 -5.25 8.84
CA ILE A 342 19.49 -5.19 9.85
C ILE A 342 20.42 -4.01 9.54
N GLN A 343 20.54 -3.08 10.50
CA GLN A 343 21.50 -1.98 10.47
C GLN A 343 22.86 -2.32 11.10
N ASP A 344 23.86 -1.50 10.80
CA ASP A 344 25.20 -1.64 11.34
C ASP A 344 25.18 -1.18 12.80
N ASN A 345 26.33 -1.28 13.45
CA ASN A 345 26.45 -0.97 14.86
C ASN A 345 26.16 0.51 15.21
N SER A 346 26.15 1.41 14.22
CA SER A 346 25.88 2.84 14.37
C SER A 346 24.42 3.23 14.13
N GLY A 347 23.61 2.31 13.63
CA GLY A 347 22.28 2.65 13.12
C GLY A 347 22.37 3.73 12.03
N PRO A 348 21.51 4.77 12.03
CA PRO A 348 21.50 5.79 10.97
C PRO A 348 22.70 6.76 10.99
N THR A 349 23.69 6.56 11.87
CA THR A 349 24.84 7.46 11.97
C THR A 349 25.89 7.12 10.92
N ASP A 350 26.03 7.97 9.92
CA ASP A 350 27.04 7.84 8.86
C ASP A 350 28.46 8.10 9.40
N ASN A 351 29.19 7.02 9.70
CA ASN A 351 30.54 7.07 10.27
C ASN A 351 31.52 6.04 9.68
N GLY A 352 31.12 5.35 8.60
CA GLY A 352 31.91 4.33 7.92
C GLY A 352 31.95 2.94 8.57
N ILE A 353 31.22 2.71 9.66
CA ILE A 353 31.07 1.37 10.26
C ILE A 353 30.05 0.57 9.45
N VAL A 354 30.48 -0.54 8.86
CA VAL A 354 29.58 -1.43 8.10
C VAL A 354 29.19 -2.71 8.86
N SER A 355 29.83 -3.00 9.99
CA SER A 355 29.59 -4.25 10.71
C SER A 355 28.28 -4.20 11.50
N ALA A 356 27.49 -5.28 11.45
CA ALA A 356 26.26 -5.46 12.23
C ALA A 356 26.41 -6.45 13.39
N ASN A 357 27.64 -6.75 13.82
CA ASN A 357 27.88 -7.79 14.83
C ASN A 357 27.29 -7.43 16.21
N VAL A 358 27.26 -6.16 16.62
CA VAL A 358 26.63 -5.72 17.87
C VAL A 358 25.12 -5.81 17.74
N THR A 359 24.55 -5.37 16.61
CA THR A 359 23.11 -5.48 16.33
C THR A 359 22.63 -6.93 16.43
N LEU A 360 23.27 -7.83 15.68
CA LEU A 360 22.87 -9.24 15.61
C LEU A 360 23.14 -9.99 16.93
N SER A 361 24.28 -9.75 17.58
CA SER A 361 24.58 -10.39 18.87
C SER A 361 23.60 -9.95 19.97
N THR A 362 23.19 -8.67 19.97
CA THR A 362 22.20 -8.15 20.92
C THR A 362 20.82 -8.77 20.68
N LEU A 363 20.40 -8.91 19.42
CA LEU A 363 19.13 -9.56 19.07
C LEU A 363 19.10 -11.03 19.52
N VAL A 364 20.12 -11.82 19.18
CA VAL A 364 20.09 -13.25 19.56
C VAL A 364 20.21 -13.45 21.06
N ALA A 365 20.92 -12.55 21.77
CA ALA A 365 20.98 -12.56 23.23
C ALA A 365 19.61 -12.24 23.84
N ALA A 366 18.88 -11.26 23.28
CA ALA A 366 17.52 -10.95 23.71
C ALA A 366 16.57 -12.14 23.50
N ILE A 367 16.62 -12.79 22.34
CA ILE A 367 15.81 -14.00 22.06
C ILE A 367 16.17 -15.13 23.03
N ALA A 368 17.47 -15.37 23.26
CA ALA A 368 17.94 -16.40 24.18
C ALA A 368 17.48 -16.14 25.62
N ASN A 369 17.53 -14.89 26.09
CA ASN A 369 17.05 -14.52 27.41
C ASN A 369 15.53 -14.71 27.57
N LEU A 370 14.76 -14.52 26.49
CA LEU A 370 13.31 -14.69 26.50
C LEU A 370 12.88 -16.17 26.41
N THR A 371 13.61 -16.99 25.64
CA THR A 371 13.12 -18.33 25.21
C THR A 371 14.02 -19.50 25.60
N ASN A 372 15.25 -19.23 26.05
CA ASN A 372 16.34 -20.21 26.16
C ASN A 372 16.78 -20.86 24.83
N VAL A 373 16.32 -20.35 23.68
CA VAL A 373 16.79 -20.77 22.35
C VAL A 373 17.94 -19.87 21.92
N THR A 374 19.09 -20.45 21.60
CA THR A 374 20.25 -19.73 21.09
C THR A 374 20.28 -19.79 19.57
N TYR A 375 20.26 -18.63 18.94
CA TYR A 375 20.50 -18.49 17.50
C TYR A 375 21.99 -18.20 17.23
N SER A 376 22.49 -18.81 16.15
CA SER A 376 23.64 -18.29 15.42
C SER A 376 23.15 -17.40 14.26
N TRP A 377 24.01 -16.61 13.66
CA TRP A 377 23.65 -15.74 12.54
C TRP A 377 24.66 -15.78 11.40
N ALA A 378 24.20 -15.37 10.22
CA ALA A 378 25.00 -15.28 9.00
C ALA A 378 24.61 -14.02 8.22
N SER A 379 25.60 -13.20 7.85
CA SER A 379 25.43 -11.98 7.08
C SER A 379 26.70 -11.69 6.29
N VAL A 380 26.62 -10.76 5.33
CA VAL A 380 27.79 -10.19 4.64
C VAL A 380 27.71 -8.68 4.79
N ASP A 381 28.73 -8.10 5.43
CA ASP A 381 28.84 -6.64 5.57
C ASP A 381 28.91 -5.99 4.18
N PRO A 382 28.16 -4.92 3.92
CA PRO A 382 28.15 -4.23 2.63
C PRO A 382 29.38 -3.34 2.43
N VAL A 383 29.50 -2.76 1.24
CA VAL A 383 30.31 -1.54 1.07
C VAL A 383 29.53 -0.37 1.68
N ASP A 384 30.24 0.51 2.38
CA ASP A 384 29.67 1.68 3.05
C ASP A 384 28.86 2.55 2.07
N GLY A 385 27.58 2.78 2.36
CA GLY A 385 26.65 3.59 1.57
C GLY A 385 26.06 2.96 0.31
N GLU A 386 26.45 1.75 -0.08
CA GLU A 386 26.19 1.23 -1.45
C GLU A 386 25.02 0.23 -1.56
N ASP A 387 24.37 -0.14 -0.45
CA ASP A 387 23.24 -1.09 -0.43
C ASP A 387 21.88 -0.38 -0.23
N GLY A 388 21.84 0.96 -0.27
CA GLY A 388 20.63 1.77 -0.13
C GLY A 388 19.88 1.59 1.21
N GLY A 389 18.62 2.02 1.25
CA GLY A 389 17.78 2.01 2.46
C GLY A 389 17.95 3.29 3.29
N GLN A 390 17.78 3.23 4.62
CA GLN A 390 17.99 4.42 5.46
C GLN A 390 19.42 4.95 5.29
N PRO A 391 19.60 6.24 4.93
CA PRO A 391 20.92 6.85 4.81
C PRO A 391 21.77 6.65 6.06
N GLY A 392 23.03 6.24 5.88
CA GLY A 392 24.00 6.02 6.95
C GLY A 392 23.96 4.66 7.65
N GLY A 393 22.90 3.84 7.50
CA GLY A 393 22.73 2.59 8.27
C GLY A 393 23.25 1.29 7.64
N ASN A 394 23.78 1.36 6.42
CA ASN A 394 24.35 0.25 5.67
C ASN A 394 23.48 -1.02 5.61
N ILE A 395 22.16 -0.90 5.50
CA ILE A 395 21.20 -2.00 5.70
C ILE A 395 21.55 -3.28 4.93
N ARG A 396 21.32 -4.45 5.56
CA ARG A 396 21.56 -5.76 4.94
C ARG A 396 20.52 -6.81 5.31
N ASN A 397 20.55 -7.90 4.53
CA ASN A 397 19.87 -9.16 4.84
C ASN A 397 20.74 -10.01 5.77
N ALA A 398 20.10 -10.75 6.67
CA ALA A 398 20.75 -11.69 7.56
C ALA A 398 19.93 -12.99 7.68
N TYR A 399 20.59 -14.04 8.15
CA TYR A 399 19.92 -15.23 8.65
C TYR A 399 20.14 -15.36 10.15
N LEU A 400 19.12 -15.78 10.88
CA LEU A 400 19.28 -16.38 12.21
C LEU A 400 18.97 -17.86 12.08
N TYR A 401 19.80 -18.73 12.65
CA TYR A 401 19.57 -20.17 12.58
C TYR A 401 19.91 -20.89 13.88
N ARG A 402 19.16 -21.95 14.14
CA ARG A 402 19.37 -22.85 15.28
C ARG A 402 20.44 -23.89 14.91
N ALA A 403 21.66 -23.71 15.41
CA ALA A 403 22.82 -24.51 14.99
C ALA A 403 22.67 -26.02 15.27
N GLU A 404 21.83 -26.40 16.24
CA GLU A 404 21.48 -27.79 16.53
C GLU A 404 20.53 -28.43 15.50
N LYS A 405 19.91 -27.61 14.64
CA LYS A 405 18.95 -28.04 13.60
C LYS A 405 19.55 -27.96 12.21
N ILE A 406 20.24 -26.86 11.93
CA ILE A 406 20.75 -26.53 10.61
C ILE A 406 22.05 -25.74 10.73
N SER A 407 23.00 -26.00 9.83
CA SER A 407 24.28 -25.29 9.80
C SER A 407 24.71 -24.97 8.38
N LEU A 408 25.54 -23.95 8.22
CA LEU A 408 26.14 -23.61 6.94
C LEU A 408 27.06 -24.72 6.47
N VAL A 409 26.96 -25.08 5.20
CA VAL A 409 27.97 -25.94 4.55
C VAL A 409 29.29 -25.19 4.47
N GLN A 410 30.38 -25.83 4.90
CA GLN A 410 31.71 -25.19 4.90
C GLN A 410 32.12 -24.75 3.49
N ALA A 411 32.31 -23.45 3.31
CA ALA A 411 32.92 -22.81 2.15
C ALA A 411 33.58 -21.49 2.60
N PRO A 412 34.40 -20.83 1.76
CA PRO A 412 34.85 -19.47 2.04
C PRO A 412 33.67 -18.50 2.28
N LEU A 413 33.83 -17.51 3.15
CA LEU A 413 32.86 -16.43 3.31
C LEU A 413 32.97 -15.47 2.12
N GLY A 414 31.85 -15.01 1.58
CA GLY A 414 31.83 -13.99 0.53
C GLY A 414 31.97 -12.58 1.12
N GLY A 415 32.77 -11.73 0.47
CA GLY A 415 32.80 -10.29 0.73
C GLY A 415 31.67 -9.51 0.04
N PRO A 416 31.61 -8.19 0.22
CA PRO A 416 30.51 -7.35 -0.28
C PRO A 416 30.36 -7.35 -1.81
N VAL A 417 31.45 -7.55 -2.54
CA VAL A 417 31.52 -7.54 -4.02
C VAL A 417 31.80 -8.92 -4.62
N ASP A 418 31.88 -9.96 -3.79
CA ASP A 418 32.16 -11.33 -4.22
C ASP A 418 30.87 -12.02 -4.66
N ALA A 419 30.73 -12.24 -5.97
CA ALA A 419 29.60 -12.96 -6.54
C ALA A 419 29.67 -14.45 -6.22
N VAL A 420 28.62 -14.99 -5.59
CA VAL A 420 28.45 -16.44 -5.41
C VAL A 420 28.33 -17.11 -6.77
N GLN A 421 29.20 -18.10 -7.02
CA GLN A 421 29.13 -18.98 -8.17
C GLN A 421 28.55 -20.33 -7.77
N VAL A 422 27.62 -20.84 -8.59
CA VAL A 422 27.08 -22.18 -8.43
C VAL A 422 27.92 -23.17 -9.24
N SER A 423 28.47 -24.15 -8.56
CA SER A 423 29.32 -25.19 -9.14
C SER A 423 28.79 -26.59 -8.82
N LYS A 424 29.32 -27.62 -9.49
CA LYS A 424 28.95 -29.01 -9.24
C LYS A 424 30.00 -29.68 -8.36
N SER A 425 29.61 -30.15 -7.18
CA SER A 425 30.44 -30.95 -6.29
C SER A 425 29.75 -32.27 -5.96
N LYS A 426 30.42 -33.39 -6.21
CA LYS A 426 29.86 -34.75 -5.99
C LYS A 426 28.46 -34.97 -6.58
N GLY A 427 28.19 -34.37 -7.75
CA GLY A 427 26.90 -34.51 -8.41
C GLY A 427 25.80 -33.56 -7.92
N LYS A 428 26.05 -32.75 -6.88
CA LYS A 428 25.10 -31.80 -6.30
C LYS A 428 25.57 -30.35 -6.50
N PRO A 429 24.67 -29.35 -6.44
CA PRO A 429 25.07 -27.95 -6.47
C PRO A 429 25.92 -27.61 -5.24
N PHE A 430 26.86 -26.67 -5.41
CA PHE A 430 27.76 -26.20 -4.36
C PHE A 430 28.07 -24.72 -4.60
N LEU A 431 27.99 -23.90 -3.54
CA LEU A 431 28.24 -22.47 -3.61
C LEU A 431 29.72 -22.16 -3.39
N SER A 432 30.32 -21.29 -4.22
CA SER A 432 31.72 -20.87 -4.06
C SER A 432 31.98 -20.09 -2.79
N PHE A 433 30.98 -19.36 -2.30
CA PHE A 433 30.98 -18.64 -1.04
C PHE A 433 29.74 -19.01 -0.23
N ASN A 434 29.87 -19.14 1.09
CA ASN A 434 28.74 -19.50 1.95
C ASN A 434 28.85 -18.93 3.38
N PRO A 435 27.98 -17.98 3.78
CA PRO A 435 27.05 -17.28 2.90
C PRO A 435 27.79 -16.40 1.88
N GLY A 436 27.07 -15.92 0.87
CA GLY A 436 27.59 -14.93 -0.08
C GLY A 436 26.48 -14.19 -0.81
N ARG A 437 26.84 -13.22 -1.67
CA ARG A 437 25.88 -12.34 -2.35
C ARG A 437 25.55 -12.82 -3.77
N VAL A 438 24.28 -12.69 -4.17
CA VAL A 438 23.83 -13.00 -5.54
C VAL A 438 24.18 -11.84 -6.45
N ASP A 439 25.17 -12.05 -7.32
CA ASP A 439 25.61 -11.11 -8.37
C ASP A 439 25.73 -9.63 -7.89
N PRO A 440 26.51 -9.33 -6.83
CA PRO A 440 26.52 -8.04 -6.15
C PRO A 440 26.98 -6.85 -7.02
N ASN A 441 27.59 -7.10 -8.18
CA ASN A 441 28.06 -6.07 -9.10
C ASN A 441 27.04 -5.77 -10.24
N ASN A 442 25.88 -6.43 -10.23
CA ASN A 442 24.82 -6.19 -11.20
C ASN A 442 24.16 -4.83 -10.95
N THR A 443 23.84 -4.10 -12.02
CA THR A 443 23.17 -2.80 -11.94
C THR A 443 21.76 -2.88 -11.36
N ALA A 444 21.16 -4.08 -11.29
CA ALA A 444 19.92 -4.33 -10.55
C ALA A 444 20.01 -3.89 -9.07
N TRP A 445 21.21 -3.85 -8.49
CA TRP A 445 21.44 -3.57 -7.07
C TRP A 445 21.94 -2.16 -6.75
N ILE A 446 21.90 -1.24 -7.73
CA ILE A 446 22.21 0.18 -7.48
C ILE A 446 21.26 0.70 -6.40
N ASP A 447 21.79 1.29 -5.33
CA ASP A 447 21.03 1.82 -4.19
C ASP A 447 20.02 0.81 -3.60
N SER A 448 20.34 -0.49 -3.64
CA SER A 448 19.46 -1.56 -3.17
C SER A 448 20.23 -2.73 -2.53
N ARG A 449 19.56 -3.46 -1.64
CA ARG A 449 20.16 -4.53 -0.85
C ARG A 449 20.49 -5.71 -1.75
N LYS A 450 21.73 -6.19 -1.67
CA LYS A 450 22.20 -7.35 -2.45
C LYS A 450 21.72 -8.64 -1.77
N PRO A 451 21.05 -9.59 -2.48
CA PRO A 451 20.50 -10.78 -1.85
C PRO A 451 21.55 -11.68 -1.21
N LEU A 452 21.22 -12.27 -0.05
CA LEU A 452 22.11 -13.15 0.70
C LEU A 452 21.77 -14.62 0.41
N ALA A 453 22.63 -15.29 -0.35
CA ALA A 453 22.53 -16.72 -0.62
C ALA A 453 23.26 -17.54 0.43
N ALA A 454 22.67 -18.69 0.79
CA ALA A 454 23.30 -19.66 1.68
C ALA A 454 22.98 -21.11 1.27
N MET A 455 23.93 -21.99 1.56
CA MET A 455 23.82 -23.44 1.42
C MET A 455 23.88 -24.06 2.80
N TRP A 456 22.82 -24.77 3.17
CA TRP A 456 22.63 -25.33 4.48
C TRP A 456 22.68 -26.83 4.47
N LYS A 457 23.04 -27.40 5.62
CA LYS A 457 22.93 -28.81 5.92
C LYS A 457 22.13 -28.99 7.20
N THR A 458 21.06 -29.78 7.15
CA THR A 458 20.34 -30.14 8.38
C THR A 458 21.17 -31.08 9.22
N ALA A 459 20.83 -31.21 10.51
CA ALA A 459 21.44 -32.19 11.42
C ALA A 459 21.39 -33.64 10.89
N HIS A 460 20.50 -33.93 9.94
CA HIS A 460 20.30 -35.24 9.34
C HIS A 460 20.88 -35.40 7.93
N GLY A 461 21.50 -34.34 7.39
CA GLY A 461 22.26 -34.39 6.15
C GLY A 461 21.56 -33.89 4.90
N GLU A 462 20.31 -33.45 5.00
CA GLU A 462 19.60 -32.83 3.88
C GLU A 462 20.18 -31.46 3.56
N THR A 463 20.26 -31.15 2.27
CA THR A 463 20.77 -29.86 1.78
C THR A 463 19.59 -28.93 1.47
N LEU A 464 19.71 -27.66 1.85
CA LEU A 464 18.78 -26.59 1.50
C LEU A 464 19.57 -25.39 0.96
N PHE A 465 19.12 -24.80 -0.14
CA PHE A 465 19.63 -23.53 -0.63
C PHE A 465 18.61 -22.43 -0.31
N THR A 466 19.09 -21.29 0.17
CA THR A 466 18.23 -20.15 0.45
C THR A 466 18.75 -18.89 -0.20
N VAL A 467 17.85 -17.97 -0.56
CA VAL A 467 18.16 -16.60 -0.97
C VAL A 467 17.27 -15.64 -0.20
N ASN A 468 17.88 -14.80 0.64
CA ASN A 468 17.18 -13.76 1.39
C ASN A 468 17.25 -12.46 0.59
N VAL A 469 16.09 -11.94 0.19
CA VAL A 469 15.96 -10.74 -0.65
C VAL A 469 15.43 -9.56 0.16
N HIS A 470 15.83 -8.37 -0.28
CA HIS A 470 15.16 -7.12 0.07
C HIS A 470 15.28 -6.19 -1.13
N PHE A 471 14.23 -6.11 -1.95
CA PHE A 471 14.26 -5.39 -3.23
C PHE A 471 14.05 -3.88 -3.07
N ALA A 472 14.21 -3.16 -4.19
CA ALA A 472 14.05 -1.71 -4.22
C ALA A 472 12.61 -1.31 -3.82
N SER A 473 12.49 -0.41 -2.85
CA SER A 473 11.20 0.03 -2.33
C SER A 473 10.37 0.72 -3.41
N LYS A 474 9.05 0.79 -3.19
CA LYS A 474 8.13 1.45 -4.13
C LYS A 474 8.18 2.99 -4.06
N GLY A 475 9.24 3.56 -3.47
CA GLY A 475 9.42 5.01 -3.33
C GLY A 475 9.46 5.73 -4.68
N GLY A 476 8.80 6.90 -4.74
CA GLY A 476 8.64 7.67 -5.97
C GLY A 476 7.52 7.17 -6.90
N SER A 477 6.71 6.21 -6.45
CA SER A 477 5.47 5.83 -7.14
C SER A 477 4.44 6.95 -7.09
N SER A 478 3.56 7.00 -8.09
CA SER A 478 2.36 7.86 -8.03
C SER A 478 1.32 7.24 -7.09
N THR A 479 0.35 8.03 -6.64
CA THR A 479 -0.82 7.46 -5.95
C THR A 479 -1.60 6.54 -6.89
N SER A 480 -2.34 5.60 -6.32
CA SER A 480 -3.21 4.70 -7.10
C SER A 480 -4.36 5.48 -7.77
N HIS A 481 -4.80 6.60 -7.18
CA HIS A 481 -5.79 7.54 -7.75
C HIS A 481 -5.13 8.67 -8.57
N GLY A 482 -3.90 8.47 -9.03
CA GLY A 482 -3.15 9.43 -9.83
C GLY A 482 -3.55 9.43 -11.32
N ASP A 483 -3.04 10.43 -12.02
CA ASP A 483 -3.38 10.75 -13.41
C ASP A 483 -2.79 9.76 -14.43
N ALA A 484 -1.54 9.32 -14.21
CA ALA A 484 -0.86 8.35 -15.06
C ALA A 484 -1.47 6.94 -14.98
N ARG A 485 -1.81 6.33 -16.13
CA ARG A 485 -2.41 4.97 -16.21
C ARG A 485 -1.61 4.01 -17.09
N PRO A 486 -1.31 2.79 -16.62
CA PRO A 486 -1.38 2.36 -15.20
C PRO A 486 -0.54 3.28 -14.28
N PRO A 487 -0.87 3.41 -12.98
CA PRO A 487 -0.08 4.17 -12.00
C PRO A 487 1.42 3.87 -12.07
N VAL A 488 2.25 4.88 -11.81
CA VAL A 488 3.70 4.72 -11.76
C VAL A 488 4.08 3.88 -10.55
N ASN A 489 4.62 2.69 -10.80
CA ASN A 489 5.15 1.76 -9.80
C ASN A 489 6.68 1.93 -9.75
N SER A 490 7.23 2.99 -9.18
CA SER A 490 8.68 3.26 -9.25
C SER A 490 9.47 2.45 -8.22
N PRO A 491 10.74 2.05 -8.47
CA PRO A 491 11.36 1.84 -9.79
C PRO A 491 11.10 0.41 -10.30
N VAL A 492 9.99 0.17 -11.01
CA VAL A 492 9.59 -1.19 -11.44
C VAL A 492 10.60 -1.89 -12.33
N GLU A 493 11.25 -1.18 -13.25
CA GLU A 493 12.26 -1.77 -14.13
C GLU A 493 13.46 -2.32 -13.35
N GLN A 494 13.83 -1.64 -12.25
CA GLN A 494 14.85 -2.15 -11.35
C GLN A 494 14.36 -3.43 -10.65
N ARG A 495 13.14 -3.44 -10.10
CA ARG A 495 12.57 -4.64 -9.46
C ARG A 495 12.47 -5.82 -10.44
N ILE A 496 12.07 -5.61 -11.69
CA ILE A 496 12.08 -6.65 -12.73
C ILE A 496 13.48 -7.25 -12.87
N SER A 497 14.51 -6.39 -13.01
CA SER A 497 15.91 -6.84 -13.12
C SER A 497 16.40 -7.59 -11.87
N GLN A 498 15.95 -7.20 -10.68
CA GLN A 498 16.26 -7.88 -9.41
C GLN A 498 15.64 -9.28 -9.35
N VAL A 499 14.36 -9.41 -9.72
CA VAL A 499 13.67 -10.71 -9.81
C VAL A 499 14.36 -11.60 -10.84
N ASP A 500 14.70 -11.08 -12.02
CA ASP A 500 15.40 -11.82 -13.08
C ASP A 500 16.76 -12.33 -12.63
N THR A 501 17.52 -11.50 -11.89
CA THR A 501 18.84 -11.86 -11.36
C THR A 501 18.73 -13.00 -10.33
N VAL A 502 17.75 -12.95 -9.43
CA VAL A 502 17.49 -14.03 -8.46
C VAL A 502 16.99 -15.30 -9.15
N ALA A 503 16.09 -15.18 -10.14
CA ALA A 503 15.60 -16.30 -10.93
C ALA A 503 16.74 -17.00 -11.70
N ALA A 504 17.68 -16.24 -12.27
CA ALA A 504 18.88 -16.80 -12.93
C ALA A 504 19.77 -17.59 -11.94
N PHE A 505 19.96 -17.08 -10.73
CA PHE A 505 20.68 -17.81 -9.67
C PHE A 505 19.99 -19.14 -9.33
N VAL A 506 18.68 -19.13 -9.10
CA VAL A 506 17.89 -20.35 -8.86
C VAL A 506 17.99 -21.34 -10.03
N GLN A 507 17.90 -20.83 -11.27
CA GLN A 507 18.01 -21.65 -12.47
C GLN A 507 19.37 -22.35 -12.57
N SER A 508 20.46 -21.72 -12.09
CA SER A 508 21.79 -22.32 -12.06
C SER A 508 21.88 -23.49 -11.07
N LEU A 509 21.16 -23.45 -9.94
CA LEU A 509 21.03 -24.59 -9.02
C LEU A 509 20.31 -25.75 -9.71
N TYR A 510 19.18 -25.46 -10.37
CA TYR A 510 18.37 -26.46 -11.07
C TYR A 510 19.05 -27.06 -12.31
N ALA A 511 19.99 -26.34 -12.91
CA ALA A 511 20.81 -26.87 -14.00
C ALA A 511 21.69 -28.06 -13.53
N ILE A 512 22.04 -28.10 -12.24
CA ILE A 512 22.82 -29.19 -11.64
C ILE A 512 21.89 -30.23 -10.99
N ASP A 513 20.88 -29.80 -10.24
CA ASP A 513 19.92 -30.67 -9.58
C ASP A 513 18.50 -30.10 -9.65
N LYS A 514 17.67 -30.65 -10.54
CA LYS A 514 16.27 -30.26 -10.73
C LYS A 514 15.38 -30.49 -9.51
N ASN A 515 15.84 -31.27 -8.53
CA ASN A 515 15.14 -31.55 -7.29
C ASN A 515 15.83 -30.89 -6.07
N ALA A 516 16.70 -29.90 -6.30
CA ALA A 516 17.30 -29.14 -5.20
C ALA A 516 16.20 -28.51 -4.33
N ASN A 517 16.36 -28.60 -3.01
CA ASN A 517 15.53 -27.86 -2.07
C ASN A 517 15.98 -26.40 -2.09
N VAL A 518 15.12 -25.51 -2.59
CA VAL A 518 15.38 -24.07 -2.67
C VAL A 518 14.23 -23.31 -2.04
N ILE A 519 14.56 -22.29 -1.24
CA ILE A 519 13.63 -21.28 -0.71
C ILE A 519 14.17 -19.89 -1.05
N VAL A 520 13.36 -19.05 -1.67
CA VAL A 520 13.66 -17.62 -1.84
C VAL A 520 12.63 -16.86 -1.04
N ALA A 521 13.05 -16.08 -0.05
CA ALA A 521 12.14 -15.36 0.83
C ALA A 521 12.67 -13.99 1.24
N GLY A 522 11.77 -13.13 1.71
CA GLY A 522 12.06 -11.78 2.16
C GLY A 522 11.13 -10.74 1.57
N ASP A 523 11.53 -9.48 1.69
CA ASP A 523 10.77 -8.34 1.22
C ASP A 523 11.04 -8.11 -0.29
N PHE A 524 10.07 -8.44 -1.13
CA PHE A 524 10.17 -8.22 -2.58
C PHE A 524 9.77 -6.79 -2.98
N ASN A 525 9.20 -6.00 -2.08
CA ASN A 525 8.60 -4.70 -2.37
C ASN A 525 7.66 -4.74 -3.59
N GLU A 526 7.01 -5.88 -3.81
CA GLU A 526 6.13 -6.10 -4.95
C GLU A 526 5.01 -7.08 -4.61
N TYR A 527 3.86 -6.87 -5.25
CA TYR A 527 2.64 -7.64 -5.02
C TYR A 527 2.67 -8.97 -5.80
N SER A 528 2.05 -10.02 -5.25
CA SER A 528 1.84 -11.27 -5.98
C SER A 528 0.95 -11.08 -7.22
N GLN A 529 0.14 -10.02 -7.22
CA GLN A 529 -0.74 -9.59 -8.30
C GLN A 529 -0.01 -8.85 -9.43
N SER A 530 1.21 -8.33 -9.18
CA SER A 530 2.10 -7.77 -10.20
C SER A 530 2.81 -8.89 -10.97
N ARG A 531 2.02 -9.79 -11.58
CA ARG A 531 2.48 -11.07 -12.14
C ARG A 531 3.59 -10.91 -13.17
N THR A 532 3.52 -9.85 -13.97
CA THR A 532 4.54 -9.53 -14.98
C THR A 532 5.90 -9.27 -14.32
N VAL A 533 5.93 -8.55 -13.19
CA VAL A 533 7.17 -8.23 -12.46
C VAL A 533 7.81 -9.46 -11.85
N LEU A 534 7.00 -10.33 -11.22
CA LEU A 534 7.48 -11.56 -10.57
C LEU A 534 7.64 -12.76 -11.52
N SER A 535 7.47 -12.55 -12.83
CA SER A 535 7.21 -13.65 -13.78
C SER A 535 8.40 -14.62 -13.94
N SER A 536 9.64 -14.16 -13.88
CA SER A 536 10.81 -15.02 -14.06
C SER A 536 11.03 -15.96 -12.88
N LEU A 537 10.74 -15.52 -11.65
CA LEU A 537 10.84 -16.36 -10.46
C LEU A 537 9.63 -17.29 -10.30
N SER A 538 8.41 -16.78 -10.50
CA SER A 538 7.17 -17.57 -10.36
C SER A 538 7.01 -18.69 -11.41
N LYS A 539 7.73 -18.62 -12.53
CA LYS A 539 7.85 -19.74 -13.49
C LYS A 539 8.73 -20.88 -12.98
N LEU A 540 9.63 -20.62 -12.03
CA LEU A 540 10.59 -21.59 -11.49
C LEU A 540 10.16 -22.16 -10.14
N MET A 541 9.41 -21.39 -9.36
CA MET A 541 9.08 -21.66 -7.97
C MET A 541 7.61 -21.33 -7.70
N THR A 542 7.04 -21.89 -6.63
CA THR A 542 5.66 -21.59 -6.23
C THR A 542 5.67 -20.85 -4.91
N GLU A 543 4.85 -19.81 -4.79
CA GLU A 543 4.61 -19.08 -3.55
C GLU A 543 4.01 -20.04 -2.50
N ILE A 544 4.46 -19.95 -1.24
CA ILE A 544 4.11 -20.93 -0.20
C ILE A 544 2.65 -20.86 0.25
N ASP A 545 2.01 -19.70 0.23
CA ASP A 545 0.58 -19.50 0.46
C ASP A 545 -0.27 -20.28 -0.55
N GLU A 546 0.16 -20.31 -1.82
CA GLU A 546 -0.48 -21.17 -2.82
C GLU A 546 -0.31 -22.64 -2.46
N VAL A 547 0.88 -23.05 -2.04
CA VAL A 547 1.16 -24.46 -1.68
C VAL A 547 0.37 -24.89 -0.44
N ALA A 548 0.29 -24.03 0.56
CA ALA A 548 -0.41 -24.26 1.82
C ALA A 548 -1.94 -24.07 1.72
N GLY A 549 -2.42 -23.50 0.61
CA GLY A 549 -3.84 -23.24 0.40
C GLY A 549 -4.39 -22.11 1.26
N VAL A 550 -3.54 -21.14 1.62
CA VAL A 550 -3.99 -19.93 2.34
C VAL A 550 -4.97 -19.17 1.45
N PRO A 551 -6.15 -18.77 1.96
CA PRO A 551 -7.11 -18.00 1.20
C PRO A 551 -6.48 -16.71 0.65
N PRO A 552 -6.70 -16.31 -0.62
CA PRO A 552 -6.06 -15.12 -1.21
C PRO A 552 -6.21 -13.83 -0.39
N VAL A 553 -7.34 -13.64 0.29
CA VAL A 553 -7.60 -12.46 1.13
C VAL A 553 -6.77 -12.44 2.42
N GLU A 554 -6.16 -13.56 2.83
CA GLU A 554 -5.38 -13.65 4.07
C GLU A 554 -3.86 -13.63 3.86
N ARG A 555 -3.36 -13.45 2.62
CA ARG A 555 -1.93 -13.57 2.28
C ARG A 555 -1.10 -12.31 2.50
N TYR A 556 -1.60 -11.37 3.29
CA TYR A 556 -0.99 -10.04 3.39
C TYR A 556 0.03 -9.97 4.53
N THR A 557 1.05 -9.14 4.36
CA THR A 557 2.08 -8.86 5.36
C THR A 557 2.29 -7.37 5.57
N TYR A 558 1.55 -6.53 4.84
CA TYR A 558 1.66 -5.08 4.84
C TYR A 558 0.28 -4.44 4.70
N VAL A 559 0.08 -3.25 5.27
CA VAL A 559 -1.15 -2.45 5.08
C VAL A 559 -0.75 -1.03 4.68
N PHE A 560 -1.22 -0.60 3.51
CA PHE A 560 -0.91 0.71 2.97
C PHE A 560 -2.02 1.22 2.06
N ASP A 561 -2.32 2.51 2.21
CA ASP A 561 -3.52 3.14 1.70
C ASP A 561 -4.76 2.30 2.00
N GLN A 562 -5.57 1.98 0.98
CA GLN A 562 -6.78 1.19 1.13
C GLN A 562 -6.56 -0.32 1.18
N ASN A 563 -5.32 -0.80 1.02
CA ASN A 563 -5.04 -2.21 0.71
C ASN A 563 -4.24 -2.90 1.81
N ALA A 564 -4.66 -4.11 2.17
CA ALA A 564 -3.79 -5.13 2.74
C ALA A 564 -3.03 -5.84 1.61
N GLN A 565 -1.70 -5.87 1.70
CA GLN A 565 -0.79 -6.19 0.60
C GLN A 565 0.18 -7.31 1.01
N GLN A 566 0.52 -8.19 0.07
CA GLN A 566 1.61 -9.15 0.22
C GLN A 566 2.90 -8.54 -0.35
N LEU A 567 3.82 -8.13 0.52
CA LEU A 567 5.14 -7.63 0.13
C LEU A 567 6.27 -8.60 0.48
N ASP A 568 6.07 -9.38 1.53
CA ASP A 568 6.97 -10.44 1.95
C ASP A 568 6.47 -11.75 1.35
N HIS A 569 7.35 -12.46 0.65
CA HIS A 569 7.00 -13.68 -0.07
C HIS A 569 7.92 -14.81 0.35
N MET A 570 7.45 -16.05 0.27
CA MET A 570 8.30 -17.23 0.37
C MET A 570 8.04 -18.17 -0.80
N PHE A 571 8.91 -18.11 -1.80
CA PHE A 571 8.89 -19.02 -2.93
C PHE A 571 9.62 -20.32 -2.59
N VAL A 572 8.96 -21.45 -2.80
CA VAL A 572 9.51 -22.80 -2.57
C VAL A 572 9.71 -23.56 -3.87
N SER A 573 10.79 -24.34 -3.92
CA SER A 573 11.08 -25.25 -5.03
C SER A 573 9.98 -26.29 -5.25
N ASN A 574 9.87 -26.79 -6.49
CA ASN A 574 8.96 -27.89 -6.83
C ASN A 574 9.23 -29.17 -6.00
N ALA A 575 10.48 -29.40 -5.58
CA ALA A 575 10.82 -30.51 -4.71
C ALA A 575 10.13 -30.40 -3.33
N ILE A 576 10.13 -29.21 -2.73
CA ILE A 576 9.42 -28.93 -1.48
C ILE A 576 7.90 -29.02 -1.68
N LYS A 577 7.36 -28.36 -2.72
CA LYS A 577 5.92 -28.39 -3.07
C LYS A 577 5.39 -29.83 -3.16
N LYS A 578 6.09 -30.70 -3.89
CA LYS A 578 5.65 -32.09 -4.13
C LYS A 578 5.59 -32.97 -2.89
N ARG A 579 6.23 -32.58 -1.78
CA ARG A 579 6.14 -33.33 -0.52
C ARG A 579 4.80 -33.11 0.19
N GLY A 580 4.05 -32.06 -0.16
CA GLY A 580 2.66 -31.87 0.28
C GLY A 580 2.49 -31.63 1.78
N CYS A 581 3.49 -31.05 2.44
CA CYS A 581 3.48 -30.75 3.88
C CYS A 581 3.87 -29.30 4.18
N ALA A 582 3.73 -28.40 3.21
CA ALA A 582 4.03 -27.00 3.44
C ALA A 582 2.83 -26.32 4.11
N GLU A 583 3.09 -25.66 5.23
CA GLU A 583 2.14 -24.81 5.95
C GLU A 583 2.78 -23.44 6.15
N VAL A 584 1.98 -22.37 6.20
CA VAL A 584 2.44 -21.01 6.46
C VAL A 584 1.38 -20.24 7.25
N GLU A 585 1.85 -19.39 8.16
CA GLU A 585 1.03 -18.48 8.95
C GLU A 585 1.68 -17.08 8.94
N HIS A 586 0.90 -16.05 8.61
CA HIS A 586 1.27 -14.65 8.80
C HIS A 586 0.78 -14.17 10.16
N ILE A 587 1.67 -13.64 10.98
CA ILE A 587 1.33 -13.18 12.33
C ILE A 587 1.08 -11.68 12.29
N HIS A 588 -0.20 -11.31 12.18
CA HIS A 588 -0.64 -9.92 12.07
C HIS A 588 -0.51 -9.09 13.36
N ILE A 589 0.70 -8.97 13.89
CA ILE A 589 1.02 -8.28 15.13
C ILE A 589 1.32 -6.80 14.93
N ASN A 590 1.78 -6.41 13.74
CA ASN A 590 2.15 -5.05 13.41
C ASN A 590 1.00 -4.33 12.71
N ASN A 591 0.52 -4.86 11.58
CA ASN A 591 -0.48 -4.14 10.76
C ASN A 591 -1.86 -4.03 11.40
N TRP A 592 -2.10 -4.77 12.49
CA TRP A 592 -3.31 -4.63 13.29
C TRP A 592 -3.28 -3.41 14.21
N GLN A 593 -2.09 -2.90 14.58
CA GLN A 593 -2.00 -1.91 15.65
C GLN A 593 -2.72 -0.60 15.30
N PRO A 594 -3.42 0.05 16.26
CA PRO A 594 -4.22 1.25 16.02
C PRO A 594 -3.39 2.51 15.77
N THR A 595 -2.06 2.44 15.91
CA THR A 595 -1.15 3.57 15.68
C THR A 595 0.19 3.07 15.17
N THR A 596 0.85 3.88 14.35
CA THR A 596 2.22 3.63 13.87
C THR A 596 3.22 3.42 15.02
N ALA A 597 3.13 4.21 16.09
CA ALA A 597 4.05 4.09 17.25
C ALA A 597 3.89 2.79 18.07
N ALA A 598 2.81 2.04 17.87
CA ALA A 598 2.59 0.74 18.52
C ALA A 598 3.09 -0.43 17.65
N ARG A 599 3.46 -0.16 16.39
CA ARG A 599 4.07 -1.13 15.48
C ARG A 599 5.55 -1.23 15.81
N VAL A 600 6.06 -2.46 15.80
CA VAL A 600 7.49 -2.73 15.94
C VAL A 600 8.16 -2.62 14.58
N SER A 601 7.51 -3.19 13.57
CA SER A 601 7.86 -3.04 12.15
C SER A 601 6.61 -2.65 11.38
N ASP A 602 6.76 -2.07 10.20
CA ASP A 602 5.68 -1.91 9.25
C ASP A 602 5.28 -3.21 8.51
N HIS A 603 6.04 -4.29 8.68
CA HIS A 603 5.75 -5.62 8.13
C HIS A 603 5.24 -6.57 9.20
N ASP A 604 4.31 -7.47 8.87
CA ASP A 604 3.96 -8.60 9.73
C ASP A 604 4.93 -9.77 9.50
N PRO A 605 5.47 -10.39 10.57
CA PRO A 605 6.33 -11.55 10.42
C PRO A 605 5.54 -12.79 10.00
N SER A 606 6.21 -13.66 9.25
CA SER A 606 5.64 -14.91 8.74
C SER A 606 6.43 -16.12 9.23
N VAL A 607 5.76 -17.27 9.38
CA VAL A 607 6.41 -18.54 9.67
C VAL A 607 5.81 -19.65 8.83
N ALA A 608 6.69 -20.45 8.26
CA ALA A 608 6.37 -21.61 7.46
C ALA A 608 6.92 -22.88 8.07
N GLN A 609 6.32 -24.00 7.70
CA GLN A 609 6.82 -25.34 7.95
C GLN A 609 6.99 -26.06 6.61
N VAL A 610 8.17 -26.62 6.37
CA VAL A 610 8.48 -27.31 5.10
C VAL A 610 9.18 -28.65 5.35
N LYS A 611 9.04 -29.58 4.40
CA LYS A 611 9.79 -30.84 4.39
C LYS A 611 10.90 -30.84 3.35
N LEU A 612 12.07 -31.33 3.73
CA LEU A 612 13.26 -31.46 2.88
C LEU A 612 13.53 -32.91 2.42
N CYS A 613 12.90 -33.87 3.10
CA CYS A 613 12.77 -35.29 2.76
C CYS A 613 11.37 -35.77 3.23
#